data_AF-A0A7X9DBR1-F1
#
_entry.id   AF-A0A7X9DBR1-F1
#
_cell.length_a   1.000
_cell.length_b   1.000
_cell.length_c   1.000
_cell.angle_alpha   90.00
_cell.angle_beta   90.00
_cell.angle_gamma   90.00
#
_symmetry.space_group_name_H-M   'P 1'
#
loop_
_entity.id
_entity.type
_entity.pdbx_description
1 polymer ?
#
loop_
_entity_poly.entity_id
_entity_poly.type
_entity_poly.pdbx_seq_one_letter_code
_entity_poly.pdbx_strand_id
1 'polypeptide(L)' 'KARELVVQSQKASTSYLQRRLSLGYARAARLMDLLEIEGIIGPTDGASPRKVLKKSL' A
#
# COMPACT_ATOMS: atom_id res chain seq x y z
N LYS A 1 6.91 0.61 -8.53
CA LYS A 1 7.55 1.22 -7.33
C LYS A 1 6.75 1.01 -6.04
N ALA A 2 5.48 1.44 -5.96
CA ALA A 2 4.66 1.25 -4.73
C ALA A 2 4.48 -0.23 -4.35
N ARG A 3 4.15 -1.10 -5.32
CA ARG A 3 4.07 -2.56 -5.14
C ARG A 3 5.30 -3.13 -4.46
N GLU A 4 6.48 -2.87 -5.03
CA GLU A 4 7.75 -3.37 -4.52
C GLU A 4 8.03 -2.90 -3.09
N LEU A 5 7.84 -1.60 -2.81
CA LEU A 5 7.98 -1.05 -1.46
C LEU A 5 7.04 -1.73 -0.46
N VAL A 6 5.78 -1.95 -0.83
CA VAL A 6 4.78 -2.58 0.03
C VAL A 6 5.13 -4.04 0.29
N VAL A 7 5.54 -4.78 -0.75
CA VAL A 7 5.92 -6.20 -0.63
C VAL A 7 7.20 -6.38 0.18
N GLN A 8 8.23 -5.55 -0.03
CA GLN A 8 9.48 -5.65 0.73
C GLN A 8 9.32 -5.21 2.18
N SER A 9 8.59 -4.12 2.43
CA SER A 9 8.42 -3.58 3.79
C SER A 9 7.32 -4.24 4.60
N GLN A 10 6.42 -4.98 3.93
CA GLN A 10 5.18 -5.50 4.51
C GLN A 10 4.29 -4.41 5.14
N LYS A 11 4.42 -3.16 4.67
CA LYS A 11 3.63 -2.00 5.14
C LYS A 11 2.75 -1.48 4.03
N ALA A 12 1.43 -1.52 4.22
CA ALA A 12 0.46 -0.93 3.31
C ALA A 12 -0.44 0.07 4.05
N SER A 13 -0.02 1.33 4.04
CA SER A 13 -0.86 2.44 4.49
C SER A 13 -0.62 3.67 3.61
N THR A 14 -1.65 4.51 3.49
CA THR A 14 -1.58 5.77 2.74
C THR A 14 -0.42 6.63 3.24
N SER A 15 -0.32 6.84 4.55
CA SER A 15 0.76 7.65 5.15
C SER A 15 2.16 7.07 4.93
N TYR A 16 2.31 5.75 4.86
CA TYR A 16 3.59 5.11 4.52
C TYR A 16 4.00 5.44 3.08
N LEU A 17 3.07 5.31 2.12
CA LEU A 17 3.32 5.64 0.72
C LEU A 17 3.57 7.14 0.53
N GLN A 18 2.84 8.01 1.24
CA GLN A 18 3.08 9.46 1.23
C GLN A 18 4.54 9.78 1.58
N ARG A 19 5.07 9.21 2.68
CA ARG A 19 6.44 9.48 3.13
C ARG A 19 7.51 8.86 2.24
N ARG A 20 7.29 7.64 1.74
CA ARG A 20 8.30 6.91 0.95
C ARG A 20 8.37 7.35 -0.50
N LEU A 21 7.28 7.89 -1.04
CA LEU A 21 7.19 8.32 -2.43
C LEU A 21 7.02 9.84 -2.57
N SER A 22 7.03 10.59 -1.47
CA SER A 22 6.81 12.04 -1.42
C SER A 22 5.51 12.44 -2.14
N LEU A 23 4.42 11.73 -1.85
CA LEU A 23 3.11 11.93 -2.46
C LEU A 23 2.15 12.65 -1.53
N GLY A 24 1.27 13.47 -2.11
CA GLY A 24 0.07 13.95 -1.43
C GLY A 24 -0.94 12.82 -1.16
N TYR A 25 -1.84 13.04 -0.20
CA TYR A 25 -2.80 12.04 0.27
C TYR A 25 -3.59 11.38 -0.87
N ALA A 26 -4.19 12.17 -1.77
CA ALA A 26 -5.03 11.64 -2.85
C ALA A 26 -4.28 10.66 -3.78
N ARG A 27 -3.00 10.93 -4.07
CA ARG A 27 -2.17 10.03 -4.90
C ARG A 27 -1.82 8.74 -4.14
N ALA A 28 -1.50 8.85 -2.86
CA ALA A 28 -1.21 7.69 -2.03
C ALA A 28 -2.45 6.80 -1.79
N ALA A 29 -3.63 7.40 -1.61
CA ALA A 29 -4.90 6.70 -1.52
C ALA A 29 -5.19 5.92 -2.81
N ARG A 30 -5.10 6.57 -3.98
CA ARG A 30 -5.26 5.88 -5.27
C ARG A 30 -4.28 4.71 -5.44
N LEU A 31 -3.05 4.84 -4.97
CA LEU A 31 -2.09 3.73 -5.01
C LEU A 31 -2.53 2.55 -4.12
N MET A 32 -3.12 2.81 -2.95
CA MET A 32 -3.68 1.74 -2.11
C MET A 32 -4.80 1.00 -2.83
N ASP A 33 -5.71 1.72 -3.49
CA ASP A 33 -6.82 1.12 -4.22
C ASP A 33 -6.31 0.27 -5.40
N LEU A 34 -5.33 0.78 -6.17
CA LEU A 34 -4.71 0.01 -7.25
C LEU A 34 -4.02 -1.26 -6.73
N LEU A 35 -3.31 -1.18 -5.60
CA LEU A 35 -2.65 -2.34 -5.00
C LEU A 35 -3.64 -3.38 -4.47
N GLU A 36 -4.84 -2.96 -4.04
CA GLU A 36 -5.91 -3.88 -3.66
C GLU A 36 -6.49 -4.58 -4.90
N ILE A 37 -6.79 -3.83 -5.97
CA ILE A 37 -7.28 -4.37 -7.25
C ILE A 37 -6.29 -5.39 -7.82
N GLU A 38 -4.99 -5.11 -7.72
CA GLU A 38 -3.92 -6.02 -8.15
C GLU A 38 -3.70 -7.23 -7.21
N GLY A 39 -4.43 -7.31 -6.09
CA GLY A 39 -4.30 -8.39 -5.11
C GLY A 39 -2.93 -8.39 -4.37
N ILE A 40 -2.28 -7.23 -4.27
CA ILE A 40 -1.04 -7.05 -3.51
C ILE A 40 -1.35 -6.84 -2.03
N ILE A 41 -2.44 -6.14 -1.74
CA ILE A 41 -2.92 -5.87 -0.37
C ILE A 41 -4.38 -6.31 -0.24
N GLY A 42 -4.79 -6.64 0.99
CA GLY A 42 -6.16 -7.00 1.32
C GLY A 42 -7.08 -5.77 1.35
N PRO A 43 -8.38 -6.01 1.56
CA PRO A 43 -9.37 -4.94 1.66
C PRO A 43 -9.08 -4.02 2.85
N THR A 44 -9.71 -2.85 2.82
CA THR A 44 -9.67 -1.94 3.97
C THR A 44 -10.39 -2.57 5.17
N ASP A 45 -9.75 -2.52 6.34
CA ASP A 45 -10.32 -2.99 7.62
C ASP A 45 -10.23 -1.84 8.64
N GLY A 46 -11.21 -0.94 8.57
CA GLY A 46 -11.25 0.27 9.39
C GLY A 46 -10.03 1.17 9.19
N ALA A 47 -9.47 1.66 10.30
CA ALA A 47 -8.30 2.55 10.32
C ALA A 47 -6.95 1.80 10.27
N SER A 48 -6.97 0.47 10.26
CA SER A 48 -5.76 -0.34 10.31
C SER A 48 -5.01 -0.33 8.97
N PRO A 49 -3.67 -0.47 8.97
CA PRO A 49 -2.91 -0.74 7.75
C PRO A 49 -3.44 -1.99 7.05
N ARG A 50 -3.53 -1.95 5.72
CA ARG A 50 -4.03 -3.09 4.95
C ARG A 50 -3.03 -4.26 5.03
N LYS A 51 -3.54 -5.49 5.06
CA LYS A 51 -2.70 -6.69 5.07
C LYS A 51 -1.98 -6.83 3.74
N VAL A 52 -0.68 -7.07 3.74
CA VAL A 52 0.06 -7.39 2.50
C VAL A 52 -0.13 -8.87 2.19
N LEU A 53 -0.56 -9.18 0.96
CA LEU A 53 -0.92 -10.54 0.54
C LEU A 53 0.21 -11.28 -0.16
N LYS A 54 1.21 -10.54 -0.69
CA LYS A 54 2.37 -11.10 -1.38
C LYS A 54 3.62 -11.01 -0.52
N LYS A 55 4.45 -12.06 -0.55
CA LYS A 55 5.80 -12.05 0.03
C LYS A 55 6.81 -11.60 -1.02
N SER A 56 7.90 -10.97 -0.59
CA SER A 56 9.07 -10.82 -1.47
C SER A 56 9.57 -12.22 -1.80
N LEU A 57 9.83 -12.48 -3.08
CA LEU A 57 10.67 -13.60 -3.50
C LEU A 57 12.10 -13.35 -3.01
#